data_AF-A0AAE8L0Z6-F1
#
_entry.id   AF-A0AAE8L0Z6-F1
#
_cell.length_a   1.000
_cell.length_b   1.000
_cell.length_c   1.000
_cell.angle_alpha   90.00
_cell.angle_beta   90.00
_cell.angle_gamma   90.00
#
_symmetry.space_group_name_H-M   'P 1'
#
loop_
_entity.id
_entity.type
_entity.pdbx_description
1 polymer ?
#
loop_
_entity_poly.entity_id
_entity_poly.type
_entity_poly.pdbx_seq_one_letter_code
_entity_poly.pdbx_strand_id
1 'polypeptide(L)'
;MSLRKLQYVDLEEIKNSNDLNWLLENNAPENIVIYSEKKKSIIDIGGISYIKRTRHRRRYEVNLSSLCPERALLTKEIILHLASLLTRKVVKPASVRTRIYEGIYFFDWYDEKKSPLTLKKNDFELLFREYSFYLHYCVTNGQLGPVAGCNRQSSAQALLIWASGDTETNVGRGAFMLSRPQSSCEAPLKKNVDRALNLALHLFNQLGNFVTQNLNYPFLLKLPNESAWVIPATRWIYTKHRLLDRYNHHNANWIWDYSNGQIHNSEWIQDFYGYQPSKAKSEHFKVANRLFIANNDAYHPRRLKLASWAYNSFMVMLFAVTGANLSVFIDLPWNNNITLQPIRQGFRAFKNRAGHIVSYEIKSKFIPYFRKFIELRTFLLQGEDYPFLFFTIKKGIPTQITEDFIYVYFKLARDILDPELEPINASEFRKYKTEWSANNLNIEEGAKLAQNTEQVFSEKYSRGNRLIQATEITDYFTALANRVIENTRPSSKIPAGECAEINNPIKIINEIPPSCSTHICCIFCEHFLVHRNKEDIWKLLSIKHICSDLTKSAQLGNEETIRLVIIAIDSLITELATDMTTKVIVDECSSLIEEGYLSDYWQQYLDLLIKLGLVQ
;
A
#
# COMPACT_ATOMS: atom_id res chain seq x y z
N MET A 1 -30.91 40.26 -9.74
CA MET A 1 -30.04 39.29 -9.02
C MET A 1 -28.68 39.94 -8.88
N SER A 2 -28.25 40.22 -7.64
CA SER A 2 -26.99 40.92 -7.35
C SER A 2 -25.93 39.92 -6.88
N LEU A 3 -24.70 40.09 -7.34
CA LEU A 3 -23.56 39.28 -6.91
C LEU A 3 -23.17 39.68 -5.48
N ARG A 4 -23.24 38.72 -4.55
CA ARG A 4 -22.73 38.85 -3.18
C ARG A 4 -21.24 39.24 -3.22
N LYS A 5 -20.79 40.16 -2.36
CA LYS A 5 -19.36 40.47 -2.22
C LYS A 5 -18.65 39.27 -1.59
N LEU A 6 -17.84 38.55 -2.36
CA LEU A 6 -17.14 37.35 -1.89
C LEU A 6 -15.79 37.71 -1.29
N GLN A 7 -15.45 37.07 -0.17
CA GLN A 7 -14.16 37.20 0.50
C GLN A 7 -13.45 35.85 0.52
N TYR A 8 -12.26 35.77 -0.07
CA TYR A 8 -11.53 34.51 -0.22
C TYR A 8 -10.55 34.33 0.92
N VAL A 9 -10.58 33.15 1.54
CA VAL A 9 -9.75 32.82 2.71
C VAL A 9 -9.00 31.51 2.42
N ASP A 10 -7.66 31.52 2.53
CA ASP A 10 -6.85 30.30 2.39
C ASP A 10 -6.69 29.57 3.72
N LEU A 11 -6.99 28.27 3.72
CA LEU A 11 -6.82 27.42 4.91
C LEU A 11 -5.36 27.28 5.36
N GLU A 12 -4.39 27.38 4.45
CA GLU A 12 -2.97 27.36 4.82
C GLU A 12 -2.56 28.66 5.51
N GLU A 13 -3.18 29.79 5.16
CA GLU A 13 -2.98 31.07 5.85
C GLU A 13 -3.54 31.01 7.28
N ILE A 14 -4.77 30.52 7.46
CA ILE A 14 -5.36 30.29 8.80
C ILE A 14 -4.46 29.39 9.66
N LYS A 15 -4.00 28.27 9.10
CA LYS A 15 -3.16 27.29 9.80
C LYS A 15 -1.85 27.88 10.32
N ASN A 16 -1.29 28.85 9.59
CA ASN A 16 -0.02 29.49 9.93
C ASN A 16 -0.20 30.80 10.71
N SER A 17 -1.44 31.25 10.94
CA SER A 17 -1.71 32.48 11.67
C SER A 17 -1.65 32.30 13.17
N ASN A 18 -1.07 33.28 13.87
CA ASN A 18 -1.06 33.36 15.34
C ASN A 18 -2.26 34.15 15.89
N ASP A 19 -2.97 34.89 15.03
CA ASP A 19 -4.16 35.65 15.37
C ASP A 19 -5.27 35.38 14.33
N LEU A 20 -6.49 35.17 14.78
CA LEU A 20 -7.67 34.90 13.94
C LEU A 20 -8.62 36.10 13.86
N ASN A 21 -8.33 37.20 14.55
CA ASN A 21 -9.16 38.41 14.58
C ASN A 21 -9.46 38.95 13.17
N TRP A 22 -8.46 38.92 12.28
CA TRP A 22 -8.60 39.32 10.88
C TRP A 22 -9.69 38.57 10.11
N LEU A 23 -10.00 37.33 10.51
CA LEU A 23 -10.92 36.44 9.81
C LEU A 23 -12.35 36.98 9.83
N LEU A 24 -12.76 37.67 10.89
CA LEU A 24 -14.14 38.16 11.10
C LEU A 24 -14.24 39.66 11.37
N GLU A 25 -13.15 40.36 11.70
CA GLU A 25 -13.16 41.82 11.86
C GLU A 25 -13.46 42.55 10.54
N ASN A 26 -12.99 42.00 9.42
CA ASN A 26 -13.15 42.59 8.09
C ASN A 26 -14.07 41.79 7.17
N ASN A 27 -14.55 40.63 7.61
CA ASN A 27 -15.33 39.72 6.77
C ASN A 27 -16.63 39.28 7.46
N ALA A 28 -17.76 39.58 6.83
CA ALA A 28 -19.04 39.05 7.28
C ALA A 28 -19.10 37.54 6.97
N PRO A 29 -19.58 36.67 7.87
CA PRO A 29 -19.52 35.21 7.70
C PRO A 29 -20.25 34.73 6.45
N GLU A 30 -21.35 35.40 6.08
CA GLU A 30 -22.12 35.15 4.86
C GLU A 30 -21.35 35.45 3.57
N ASN A 31 -20.21 36.14 3.63
CA ASN A 31 -19.39 36.51 2.47
C ASN A 31 -18.19 35.59 2.26
N ILE A 32 -17.86 34.73 3.23
CA ILE A 32 -16.63 33.94 3.23
C ILE A 32 -16.69 32.79 2.22
N VAL A 33 -15.62 32.66 1.44
CA VAL A 33 -15.34 31.59 0.48
C VAL A 33 -13.98 31.00 0.81
N ILE A 34 -13.94 29.69 1.04
CA ILE A 34 -12.70 28.99 1.32
C ILE A 34 -11.99 28.69 0.01
N TYR A 35 -10.75 29.13 -0.11
CA TYR A 35 -9.89 28.97 -1.28
C TYR A 35 -8.71 28.06 -0.94
N SER A 36 -8.20 27.38 -1.97
CA SER A 36 -6.93 26.66 -1.89
C SER A 36 -6.17 26.87 -3.19
N GLU A 37 -5.05 27.58 -3.09
CA GLU A 37 -4.20 27.89 -4.23
C GLU A 37 -3.59 26.62 -4.84
N LYS A 38 -3.04 25.75 -4.00
CA LYS A 38 -2.46 24.45 -4.41
C LYS A 38 -3.41 23.57 -5.22
N LYS A 39 -4.72 23.61 -4.93
CA LYS A 39 -5.73 22.78 -5.61
C LYS A 39 -6.62 23.57 -6.58
N LYS A 40 -6.34 24.86 -6.83
CA LYS A 40 -7.15 25.79 -7.64
C LYS A 40 -8.65 25.63 -7.41
N SER A 41 -9.07 25.64 -6.15
CA SER A 41 -10.42 25.21 -5.83
C SER A 41 -11.06 25.98 -4.69
N ILE A 42 -12.30 26.38 -4.93
CA ILE A 42 -13.12 27.23 -4.06
C ILE A 42 -14.25 26.41 -3.42
N ILE A 43 -14.70 26.80 -2.23
CA ILE A 43 -15.90 26.30 -1.56
C ILE A 43 -16.59 27.49 -0.89
N ASP A 44 -17.79 27.82 -1.34
CA ASP A 44 -18.59 28.92 -0.78
C ASP A 44 -19.35 28.46 0.47
N ILE A 45 -18.74 28.62 1.64
CA ILE A 45 -19.38 28.31 2.92
C ILE A 45 -20.37 29.40 3.33
N GLY A 46 -20.09 30.67 3.06
CA GLY A 46 -20.98 31.80 3.40
C GLY A 46 -22.36 31.71 2.72
N GLY A 47 -22.47 30.97 1.63
CA GLY A 47 -23.74 30.74 0.94
C GLY A 47 -24.81 30.09 1.82
N ILE A 48 -24.44 29.30 2.83
CA ILE A 48 -25.40 28.64 3.73
C ILE A 48 -26.20 29.63 4.59
N SER A 49 -25.72 30.86 4.75
CA SER A 49 -26.40 31.94 5.47
C SER A 49 -27.70 32.40 4.80
N TYR A 50 -27.95 32.02 3.54
CA TYR A 50 -29.11 32.42 2.76
C TYR A 50 -30.11 31.27 2.61
N ILE A 51 -31.40 31.55 2.82
CA ILE A 51 -32.49 30.56 2.69
C ILE A 51 -32.74 30.24 1.21
N LYS A 52 -32.80 31.27 0.35
CA LYS A 52 -32.99 31.08 -1.10
C LYS A 52 -31.63 31.11 -1.79
N ARG A 53 -31.08 29.93 -2.04
CA ARG A 53 -29.81 29.74 -2.73
C ARG A 53 -29.85 28.59 -3.73
N THR A 54 -29.08 28.71 -4.81
CA THR A 54 -28.89 27.68 -5.81
C THR A 54 -27.41 27.38 -5.96
N ARG A 55 -27.06 26.10 -5.90
CA ARG A 55 -25.66 25.68 -5.98
C ARG A 55 -25.22 25.56 -7.44
N HIS A 56 -24.28 26.41 -7.86
CA HIS A 56 -23.60 26.31 -9.15
C HIS A 56 -22.14 25.89 -8.95
N ARG A 57 -21.85 24.63 -9.28
CA ARG A 57 -20.55 23.97 -9.04
C ARG A 57 -20.14 24.00 -7.56
N ARG A 58 -19.26 24.92 -7.16
CA ARG A 58 -18.72 25.07 -5.80
C ARG A 58 -19.01 26.45 -5.19
N ARG A 59 -19.97 27.17 -5.77
CA ARG A 59 -20.47 28.48 -5.31
C ARG A 59 -21.99 28.43 -5.14
N TYR A 60 -22.51 29.35 -4.35
CA TYR A 60 -23.93 29.62 -4.28
C TYR A 60 -24.29 30.91 -5.01
N GLU A 61 -25.31 30.82 -5.85
CA GLU A 61 -26.07 32.00 -6.25
C GLU A 61 -27.15 32.22 -5.19
N VAL A 62 -27.22 33.41 -4.61
CA VAL A 62 -28.08 33.70 -3.47
C VAL A 62 -29.02 34.86 -3.77
N ASN A 63 -30.22 34.81 -3.22
CA ASN A 63 -31.06 36.00 -3.13
C ASN A 63 -30.66 36.78 -1.87
N LEU A 64 -30.11 37.99 -2.04
CA LEU A 64 -29.64 38.81 -0.91
C LEU A 64 -30.72 39.10 0.13
N SER A 65 -31.99 39.21 -0.27
CA SER A 65 -33.11 39.45 0.65
C SER A 65 -33.48 38.22 1.48
N SER A 66 -32.87 37.06 1.22
CA SER A 66 -33.11 35.81 1.95
C SER A 66 -32.03 35.49 2.99
N LEU A 67 -31.18 36.47 3.32
CA LEU A 67 -30.19 36.37 4.39
C LEU A 67 -30.91 36.05 5.71
N CYS A 68 -30.46 34.99 6.37
CA CYS A 68 -30.98 34.58 7.68
C CYS A 68 -29.91 34.88 8.74
N PRO A 69 -30.13 35.85 9.65
CA PRO A 69 -29.17 36.18 10.69
C PRO A 69 -28.77 34.99 11.57
N GLU A 70 -29.72 34.10 11.88
CA GLU A 70 -29.44 32.89 12.66
C GLU A 70 -28.46 31.94 11.94
N ARG A 71 -28.60 31.78 10.61
CA ARG A 71 -27.65 30.98 9.81
C ARG A 71 -26.30 31.66 9.62
N ALA A 72 -26.28 32.99 9.54
CA ALA A 72 -25.03 33.74 9.52
C ALA A 72 -24.23 33.54 10.82
N LEU A 73 -24.92 33.51 11.97
CA LEU A 73 -24.32 33.16 13.26
C LEU A 73 -23.81 31.72 13.26
N LEU A 74 -24.60 30.76 12.78
CA LEU A 74 -24.19 29.35 12.67
C LEU A 74 -22.93 29.19 11.79
N THR A 75 -22.89 29.92 10.67
CA THR A 75 -21.74 29.93 9.75
C THR A 75 -20.51 30.50 10.44
N LYS A 76 -20.67 31.56 11.24
CA LYS A 76 -19.60 32.15 12.05
C LYS A 76 -19.02 31.12 13.03
N GLU A 77 -19.86 30.41 13.77
CA GLU A 77 -19.41 29.38 14.73
C GLU A 77 -18.63 28.25 14.05
N ILE A 78 -19.12 27.77 12.91
CA ILE A 78 -18.40 26.79 12.10
C ILE A 78 -17.00 27.29 11.73
N ILE A 79 -16.91 28.53 11.24
CA ILE A 79 -15.66 29.17 10.79
C ILE A 79 -14.69 29.40 11.95
N LEU A 80 -15.16 29.81 13.11
CA LEU A 80 -14.30 29.97 14.30
C LEU A 80 -13.76 28.64 14.80
N HIS A 81 -14.63 27.63 14.90
CA HIS A 81 -14.24 26.32 15.39
C HIS A 81 -13.24 25.63 14.45
N LEU A 82 -13.47 25.69 13.13
CA LEU A 82 -12.53 25.11 12.16
C LEU A 82 -11.18 25.84 12.17
N ALA A 83 -11.17 27.16 12.34
CA ALA A 83 -9.95 27.94 12.42
C ALA A 83 -9.13 27.55 13.66
N SER A 84 -9.77 27.40 14.82
CA SER A 84 -9.14 26.90 16.04
C SER A 84 -8.49 25.52 15.86
N LEU A 85 -9.19 24.59 15.19
CA LEU A 85 -8.65 23.25 14.91
C LEU A 85 -7.42 23.27 13.98
N LEU A 86 -7.39 24.21 13.03
CA LEU A 86 -6.26 24.38 12.10
C LEU A 86 -5.04 25.00 12.78
N THR A 87 -5.22 26.07 13.56
CA THR A 87 -4.14 26.74 14.30
C THR A 87 -3.50 25.80 15.33
N ARG A 88 -4.31 24.97 16.00
CA ARG A 88 -3.83 23.91 16.91
C ARG A 88 -3.20 22.71 16.18
N LYS A 89 -3.17 22.70 14.85
CA LYS A 89 -2.63 21.62 13.99
C LYS A 89 -3.26 20.24 14.26
N VAL A 90 -4.49 20.23 14.79
CA VAL A 90 -5.25 19.00 15.08
C VAL A 90 -5.75 18.36 13.78
N VAL A 91 -6.11 19.19 12.80
CA VAL A 91 -6.62 18.75 11.49
C VAL A 91 -5.79 19.32 10.34
N LYS A 92 -5.71 18.57 9.23
CA LYS A 92 -5.08 19.06 7.99
C LYS A 92 -6.05 19.96 7.22
N PRO A 93 -5.58 21.02 6.54
CA PRO A 93 -6.40 21.84 5.63
C PRO A 93 -7.20 21.03 4.62
N ALA A 94 -6.61 19.99 4.05
CA ALA A 94 -7.29 19.09 3.12
C ALA A 94 -8.50 18.36 3.74
N SER A 95 -8.41 17.96 5.01
CA SER A 95 -9.50 17.28 5.72
C SER A 95 -10.65 18.24 6.03
N VAL A 96 -10.34 19.45 6.48
CA VAL A 96 -11.33 20.51 6.74
C VAL A 96 -12.09 20.85 5.46
N ARG A 97 -11.35 21.03 4.36
CA ARG A 97 -11.92 21.27 3.03
C ARG A 97 -12.93 20.19 2.63
N THR A 98 -12.58 18.91 2.78
CA THR A 98 -13.50 17.80 2.46
C THR A 98 -14.73 17.84 3.36
N ARG A 99 -14.58 18.09 4.67
CA ARG A 99 -15.71 18.18 5.60
C ARG A 99 -16.66 19.32 5.24
N ILE A 100 -16.15 20.47 4.84
CA ILE A 100 -17.01 21.58 4.43
C ILE A 100 -17.70 21.26 3.11
N TYR A 101 -16.96 20.76 2.11
CA TYR A 101 -17.53 20.41 0.82
C TYR A 101 -18.67 19.39 0.91
N GLU A 102 -18.45 18.30 1.64
CA GLU A 102 -19.45 17.23 1.77
C GLU A 102 -20.54 17.59 2.78
N GLY A 103 -20.21 18.33 3.84
CA GLY A 103 -21.16 18.72 4.87
C GLY A 103 -22.16 19.77 4.39
N ILE A 104 -21.79 20.63 3.43
CA ILE A 104 -22.70 21.63 2.87
C ILE A 104 -23.97 20.99 2.24
N TYR A 105 -23.88 19.75 1.74
CA TYR A 105 -25.04 19.00 1.22
C TYR A 105 -26.14 18.75 2.27
N PHE A 106 -25.80 18.79 3.56
CA PHE A 106 -26.80 18.73 4.63
C PHE A 106 -27.73 19.94 4.60
N PHE A 107 -27.20 21.14 4.39
CA PHE A 107 -28.00 22.36 4.34
C PHE A 107 -28.88 22.41 3.09
N ASP A 108 -28.37 21.92 1.95
CA ASP A 108 -29.17 21.79 0.72
C ASP A 108 -30.35 20.84 0.94
N TRP A 109 -30.11 19.67 1.55
CA TRP A 109 -31.16 18.72 1.93
C TRP A 109 -32.18 19.32 2.91
N TYR A 110 -31.71 20.03 3.94
CA TYR A 110 -32.57 20.64 4.96
C TYR A 110 -33.57 21.63 4.33
N ASP A 111 -33.10 22.44 3.38
CA ASP A 111 -33.94 23.43 2.71
C ASP A 111 -34.95 22.82 1.73
N GLU A 112 -34.56 21.74 1.05
CA GLU A 112 -35.46 21.00 0.16
C GLU A 112 -36.55 20.25 0.93
N LYS A 113 -36.20 19.65 2.07
CA LYS A 113 -37.12 18.84 2.89
C LYS A 113 -38.23 19.66 3.55
N LYS A 114 -38.02 20.95 3.80
CA LYS A 114 -38.90 21.82 4.61
C LYS A 114 -39.23 21.20 5.99
N SER A 115 -38.18 20.78 6.71
CA SER A 115 -38.31 20.17 8.04
C SER A 115 -38.97 21.14 9.05
N PRO A 116 -39.83 20.67 9.98
CA PRO A 116 -40.34 21.48 11.08
C PRO A 116 -39.30 21.77 12.16
N LEU A 117 -38.17 21.03 12.16
CA LEU A 117 -37.06 21.22 13.08
C LEU A 117 -36.25 22.46 12.69
N THR A 118 -35.65 23.13 13.67
CA THR A 118 -34.87 24.35 13.46
C THR A 118 -33.37 24.07 13.37
N LEU A 119 -32.60 24.91 12.67
CA LEU A 119 -31.13 24.85 12.68
C LEU A 119 -30.56 25.44 13.98
N LYS A 120 -31.03 24.97 15.13
CA LYS A 120 -30.59 25.36 16.47
C LYS A 120 -30.03 24.14 17.21
N LYS A 121 -29.14 24.39 18.18
CA LYS A 121 -28.42 23.36 18.94
C LYS A 121 -29.32 22.22 19.46
N ASN A 122 -30.51 22.56 19.96
CA ASN A 122 -31.47 21.60 20.53
C ASN A 122 -31.99 20.57 19.51
N ASP A 123 -32.01 20.92 18.22
CA ASP A 123 -32.59 20.08 17.16
C ASP A 123 -31.51 19.33 16.35
N PHE A 124 -30.22 19.62 16.57
CA PHE A 124 -29.13 19.05 15.78
C PHE A 124 -29.07 17.52 15.82
N GLU A 125 -29.36 16.91 16.98
CA GLU A 125 -29.37 15.45 17.10
C GLU A 125 -30.48 14.82 16.24
N LEU A 126 -31.69 15.39 16.29
CA LEU A 126 -32.83 14.91 15.51
C LEU A 126 -32.59 15.13 14.01
N LEU A 127 -32.13 16.33 13.62
CA LEU A 127 -31.78 16.65 12.24
C LEU A 127 -30.71 15.72 11.68
N PHE A 128 -29.69 15.40 12.49
CA PHE A 128 -28.65 14.47 12.09
C PHE A 128 -29.17 13.04 11.90
N ARG A 129 -30.08 12.58 12.76
CA ARG A 129 -30.74 11.27 12.62
C ARG A 129 -31.56 11.20 11.33
N GLU A 130 -32.37 12.21 11.06
CA GLU A 130 -33.17 12.29 9.84
C GLU A 130 -32.30 12.30 8.58
N TYR A 131 -31.21 13.07 8.60
CA TYR A 131 -30.27 13.12 7.49
C TYR A 131 -29.55 11.78 7.28
N SER A 132 -29.22 11.08 8.38
CA SER A 132 -28.61 9.76 8.33
C SER A 132 -29.52 8.72 7.68
N PHE A 133 -30.82 8.73 7.98
CA PHE A 133 -31.81 7.89 7.30
C PHE A 133 -31.94 8.23 5.81
N TYR A 134 -31.98 9.52 5.47
CA TYR A 134 -31.99 9.96 4.08
C TYR A 134 -30.77 9.45 3.31
N LEU A 135 -29.56 9.59 3.86
CA LEU A 135 -28.35 9.08 3.22
C LEU A 135 -28.37 7.56 3.08
N HIS A 136 -28.90 6.83 4.07
CA HIS A 136 -29.07 5.38 3.97
C HIS A 136 -30.03 4.98 2.86
N TYR A 137 -31.16 5.68 2.73
CA TYR A 137 -32.10 5.48 1.62
C TYR A 137 -31.42 5.73 0.26
N CYS A 138 -30.69 6.83 0.11
CA CYS A 138 -30.00 7.14 -1.15
C CYS A 138 -28.92 6.11 -1.50
N VAL A 139 -28.18 5.60 -0.51
CA VAL A 139 -27.16 4.56 -0.73
C VAL A 139 -27.81 3.23 -1.13
N THR A 140 -28.87 2.84 -0.43
CA THR A 140 -29.57 1.56 -0.69
C THR A 140 -30.24 1.54 -2.07
N ASN A 141 -30.76 2.69 -2.53
CA ASN A 141 -31.38 2.82 -3.85
C ASN A 141 -30.41 3.21 -4.97
N GLY A 142 -29.09 3.18 -4.73
CA GLY A 142 -28.08 3.48 -5.76
C GLY A 142 -28.00 4.94 -6.22
N GLN A 143 -28.72 5.87 -5.58
CA GLN A 143 -28.68 7.31 -5.87
C GLN A 143 -27.37 7.95 -5.37
N LEU A 144 -26.69 7.31 -4.42
CA LEU A 144 -25.43 7.77 -3.85
C LEU A 144 -24.48 6.60 -3.61
N GLY A 145 -23.22 6.74 -4.03
CA GLY A 145 -22.20 5.73 -3.73
C GLY A 145 -21.94 5.60 -2.21
N PRO A 146 -21.66 4.39 -1.68
CA PRO A 146 -21.50 4.17 -0.23
C PRO A 146 -20.42 5.05 0.42
N VAL A 147 -19.27 5.23 -0.25
CA VAL A 147 -18.18 6.08 0.24
C VAL A 147 -18.59 7.55 0.32
N ALA A 148 -19.35 8.03 -0.68
CA ALA A 148 -19.87 9.39 -0.68
C ALA A 148 -20.91 9.58 0.44
N GLY A 149 -21.77 8.59 0.67
CA GLY A 149 -22.71 8.56 1.81
C GLY A 149 -22.00 8.70 3.16
N CYS A 150 -20.99 7.87 3.43
CA CYS A 150 -20.21 7.96 4.67
C CYS A 150 -19.49 9.31 4.82
N ASN A 151 -18.91 9.84 3.74
CA ASN A 151 -18.23 11.13 3.77
C ASN A 151 -19.22 12.27 4.05
N ARG A 152 -20.41 12.28 3.44
CA ARG A 152 -21.47 13.28 3.71
C ARG A 152 -21.99 13.18 5.13
N GLN A 153 -22.26 11.97 5.63
CA GLN A 153 -22.74 11.77 7.00
C GLN A 153 -21.72 12.29 8.03
N SER A 154 -20.47 11.82 7.95
CA SER A 154 -19.40 12.25 8.87
C SER A 154 -19.10 13.75 8.78
N SER A 155 -19.27 14.35 7.60
CA SER A 155 -19.05 15.77 7.39
C SER A 155 -20.20 16.63 7.92
N ALA A 156 -21.45 16.20 7.74
CA ALA A 156 -22.62 16.85 8.35
C ALA A 156 -22.53 16.82 9.88
N GLN A 157 -22.15 15.68 10.46
CA GLN A 157 -21.90 15.55 11.89
C GLN A 157 -20.87 16.57 12.37
N ALA A 158 -19.74 16.68 11.67
CA ALA A 158 -18.69 17.64 12.02
C ALA A 158 -19.18 19.08 11.95
N LEU A 159 -19.92 19.47 10.89
CA LEU A 159 -20.45 20.83 10.77
C LEU A 159 -21.45 21.16 11.88
N LEU A 160 -22.33 20.23 12.26
CA LEU A 160 -23.29 20.44 13.35
C LEU A 160 -22.61 20.54 14.71
N ILE A 161 -21.57 19.74 14.96
CA ILE A 161 -20.75 19.86 16.17
C ILE A 161 -20.05 21.23 16.19
N TRP A 162 -19.43 21.65 15.08
CA TRP A 162 -18.76 22.95 15.00
C TRP A 162 -19.73 24.12 15.16
N ALA A 163 -20.92 24.01 14.57
CA ALA A 163 -22.01 24.98 14.72
C ALA A 163 -22.53 25.10 16.16
N SER A 164 -22.37 24.06 16.97
CA SER A 164 -22.90 24.04 18.34
C SER A 164 -22.01 24.78 19.36
N GLY A 165 -20.77 25.07 18.98
CA GLY A 165 -19.77 25.71 19.85
C GLY A 165 -19.27 24.84 21.01
N ASP A 166 -19.72 23.59 21.13
CA ASP A 166 -19.56 22.76 22.31
C ASP A 166 -18.99 21.37 21.95
N THR A 167 -17.88 21.00 22.59
CA THR A 167 -17.21 19.70 22.38
C THR A 167 -17.93 18.52 23.02
N GLU A 168 -18.92 18.77 23.90
CA GLU A 168 -19.73 17.73 24.55
C GLU A 168 -21.04 17.42 23.80
N THR A 169 -21.28 18.04 22.65
CA THR A 169 -22.50 17.76 21.87
C THR A 169 -22.54 16.32 21.37
N ASN A 170 -23.60 15.60 21.74
CA ASN A 170 -23.84 14.20 21.40
C ASN A 170 -24.43 14.02 19.98
N VAL A 171 -24.09 14.90 19.03
CA VAL A 171 -24.56 14.79 17.63
C VAL A 171 -24.04 13.47 17.06
N GLY A 172 -24.96 12.53 16.83
CA GLY A 172 -24.67 11.16 16.35
C GLY A 172 -24.95 10.04 17.34
N ARG A 173 -25.24 10.35 18.62
CA ARG A 173 -25.62 9.34 19.61
C ARG A 173 -26.96 8.70 19.25
N GLY A 174 -26.96 7.38 19.02
CA GLY A 174 -28.15 6.62 18.60
C GLY A 174 -28.57 6.85 17.14
N ALA A 175 -27.77 7.56 16.33
CA ALA A 175 -28.00 7.65 14.89
C ALA A 175 -27.45 6.42 14.17
N PHE A 176 -28.16 5.96 13.13
CA PHE A 176 -27.67 4.91 12.25
C PHE A 176 -26.44 5.41 11.48
N MET A 177 -25.31 4.72 11.58
CA MET A 177 -24.06 5.11 10.91
C MET A 177 -23.82 4.23 9.68
N LEU A 178 -23.58 4.88 8.53
CA LEU A 178 -23.23 4.18 7.30
C LEU A 178 -21.84 3.57 7.44
N SER A 179 -21.77 2.25 7.23
CA SER A 179 -20.49 1.55 7.18
C SER A 179 -19.80 1.84 5.86
N ARG A 180 -18.55 2.29 5.94
CA ARG A 180 -17.71 2.42 4.75
C ARG A 180 -17.42 1.00 4.26
N PRO A 181 -17.68 0.67 2.98
CA PRO A 181 -17.31 -0.64 2.46
C PRO A 181 -15.82 -0.84 2.71
N GLN A 182 -15.45 -2.00 3.28
CA GLN A 182 -14.06 -2.37 3.45
C GLN A 182 -13.42 -2.34 2.06
N SER A 183 -12.46 -1.43 1.85
CA SER A 183 -11.65 -1.48 0.65
C SER A 183 -10.84 -2.77 0.68
N SER A 184 -11.28 -3.77 -0.07
CA SER A 184 -10.50 -4.92 -0.50
C SER A 184 -9.42 -4.47 -1.48
N CYS A 185 -8.54 -3.56 -1.06
CA CYS A 185 -7.22 -3.54 -1.66
C CYS A 185 -6.56 -4.79 -1.08
N GLU A 186 -6.65 -5.91 -1.79
CA GLU A 186 -5.80 -7.06 -1.53
C GLU A 186 -4.34 -6.58 -1.53
N ALA A 187 -3.48 -7.23 -0.75
CA ALA A 187 -2.07 -6.92 -0.87
C ALA A 187 -1.59 -7.17 -2.29
N PRO A 188 -0.64 -6.37 -2.77
CA PRO A 188 -0.05 -6.62 -4.08
C PRO A 188 0.59 -8.00 -4.09
N LEU A 189 0.46 -8.71 -5.21
CA LEU A 189 1.12 -9.99 -5.41
C LEU A 189 2.62 -9.85 -5.13
N LYS A 190 3.18 -10.81 -4.38
CA LYS A 190 4.61 -10.84 -4.02
C LYS A 190 5.53 -10.64 -5.23
N LYS A 191 5.23 -11.31 -6.35
CA LYS A 191 5.97 -11.16 -7.62
C LYS A 191 6.06 -9.71 -8.12
N ASN A 192 5.01 -8.91 -7.93
CA ASN A 192 4.99 -7.51 -8.37
C ASN A 192 5.86 -6.65 -7.46
N VAL A 193 5.80 -6.90 -6.14
CA VAL A 193 6.66 -6.23 -5.15
C VAL A 193 8.12 -6.58 -5.39
N ASP A 194 8.44 -7.86 -5.60
CA ASP A 194 9.80 -8.32 -5.86
C ASP A 194 10.35 -7.73 -7.15
N ARG A 195 9.57 -7.68 -8.23
CA ARG A 195 9.96 -7.02 -9.49
C ARG A 195 10.28 -5.54 -9.28
N ALA A 196 9.43 -4.83 -8.54
CA ALA A 196 9.62 -3.42 -8.23
C ALA A 196 10.88 -3.16 -7.38
N LEU A 197 11.08 -3.95 -6.32
CA LEU A 197 12.25 -3.81 -5.45
C LEU A 197 13.54 -4.22 -6.15
N ASN A 198 13.49 -5.24 -7.02
CA ASN A 198 14.63 -5.66 -7.81
C ASN A 198 15.07 -4.57 -8.80
N LEU A 199 14.12 -3.95 -9.51
CA LEU A 199 14.40 -2.80 -10.37
C LEU A 199 14.99 -1.63 -9.57
N ALA A 200 14.37 -1.27 -8.44
CA ALA A 200 14.85 -0.20 -7.58
C ALA A 200 16.29 -0.46 -7.08
N LEU A 201 16.60 -1.69 -6.68
CA LEU A 201 17.94 -2.09 -6.25
C LEU A 201 18.98 -1.94 -7.36
N HIS A 202 18.65 -2.36 -8.59
CA HIS A 202 19.54 -2.24 -9.75
C HIS A 202 19.82 -0.77 -10.08
N LEU A 203 18.76 0.06 -10.11
CA LEU A 203 18.88 1.50 -10.38
C LEU A 203 19.67 2.23 -9.29
N PHE A 204 19.32 2.00 -8.02
CA PHE A 204 20.03 2.61 -6.89
C PHE A 204 21.52 2.27 -6.93
N ASN A 205 21.85 1.01 -7.16
CA ASN A 205 23.24 0.59 -7.10
C ASN A 205 24.06 1.12 -8.27
N GLN A 206 23.60 0.92 -9.50
CA GLN A 206 24.39 1.24 -10.69
C GLN A 206 24.40 2.74 -10.97
N LEU A 207 23.25 3.41 -10.91
CA LEU A 207 23.20 4.87 -11.13
C LEU A 207 23.84 5.63 -9.96
N GLY A 208 23.69 5.12 -8.73
CA GLY A 208 24.38 5.67 -7.57
C GLY A 208 25.90 5.63 -7.74
N ASN A 209 26.45 4.46 -8.06
CA ASN A 209 27.89 4.30 -8.32
C ASN A 209 28.36 5.14 -9.49
N PHE A 210 27.60 5.17 -10.58
CA PHE A 210 27.92 5.95 -11.77
C PHE A 210 28.15 7.43 -11.44
N VAL A 211 27.30 7.99 -10.57
CA VAL A 211 27.40 9.40 -10.18
C VAL A 211 28.47 9.60 -9.10
N THR A 212 28.46 8.84 -8.02
CA THR A 212 29.38 9.06 -6.88
C THR A 212 30.84 8.74 -7.21
N GLN A 213 31.08 7.82 -8.14
CA GLN A 213 32.42 7.47 -8.62
C GLN A 213 32.82 8.22 -9.89
N ASN A 214 31.98 9.17 -10.35
CA ASN A 214 32.19 9.95 -11.57
C ASN A 214 32.55 9.10 -12.80
N LEU A 215 31.85 7.98 -13.01
CA LEU A 215 32.10 7.09 -14.15
C LEU A 215 31.72 7.79 -15.47
N ASN A 216 32.29 7.33 -16.58
CA ASN A 216 32.04 7.93 -17.90
C ASN A 216 30.79 7.37 -18.57
N TYR A 217 30.04 8.24 -19.24
CA TYR A 217 29.16 7.85 -20.32
C TYR A 217 29.97 7.46 -21.56
N PRO A 218 29.38 6.68 -22.48
CA PRO A 218 28.18 5.87 -22.29
C PRO A 218 28.50 4.65 -21.44
N PHE A 219 27.53 4.15 -20.66
CA PHE A 219 27.72 2.93 -19.87
C PHE A 219 26.51 2.00 -19.99
N LEU A 220 26.76 0.70 -19.81
CA LEU A 220 25.72 -0.31 -19.89
C LEU A 220 25.04 -0.48 -18.53
N LEU A 221 23.74 -0.18 -18.47
CA LEU A 221 22.92 -0.39 -17.28
C LEU A 221 22.27 -1.77 -17.35
N LYS A 222 22.53 -2.62 -16.36
CA LYS A 222 21.88 -3.92 -16.21
C LYS A 222 20.53 -3.74 -15.50
N LEU A 223 19.44 -3.86 -16.24
CA LEU A 223 18.08 -3.95 -15.69
C LEU A 223 17.75 -5.42 -15.38
N PRO A 224 16.70 -5.72 -14.60
CA PRO A 224 16.36 -7.10 -14.26
C PRO A 224 16.15 -8.03 -15.47
N ASN A 225 15.58 -7.53 -16.56
CA ASN A 225 15.20 -8.35 -17.73
C ASN A 225 16.05 -8.09 -18.99
N GLU A 226 16.85 -7.02 -18.98
CA GLU A 226 17.65 -6.63 -20.13
C GLU A 226 18.81 -5.72 -19.72
N SER A 227 19.70 -5.41 -20.65
CA SER A 227 20.70 -4.37 -20.46
C SER A 227 20.51 -3.30 -21.53
N ALA A 228 20.66 -2.04 -21.16
CA ALA A 228 20.46 -0.92 -22.08
C ALA A 228 21.51 0.17 -21.84
N TRP A 229 21.94 0.81 -22.93
CA TRP A 229 22.98 1.84 -22.87
C TRP A 229 22.42 3.15 -22.34
N VAL A 230 23.16 3.73 -21.39
CA VAL A 230 22.89 5.02 -20.80
C VAL A 230 23.80 6.07 -21.40
N ILE A 231 23.20 7.17 -21.87
CA ILE A 231 23.86 8.25 -22.60
C ILE A 231 23.52 9.62 -22.01
N PRO A 232 24.34 10.68 -22.26
CA PRO A 232 24.11 12.00 -21.69
C PRO A 232 23.08 12.83 -22.48
N ALA A 233 21.88 12.29 -22.70
CA ALA A 233 20.80 12.91 -23.46
C ALA A 233 19.49 13.04 -22.67
N THR A 234 18.51 13.79 -23.20
CA THR A 234 17.16 13.88 -22.58
C THR A 234 16.50 12.51 -22.46
N ARG A 235 16.56 11.73 -23.54
CA ARG A 235 16.21 10.31 -23.52
C ARG A 235 17.48 9.54 -23.18
N TRP A 236 17.80 9.48 -21.89
CA TRP A 236 19.08 8.95 -21.40
C TRP A 236 19.23 7.43 -21.61
N ILE A 237 18.13 6.71 -21.86
CA ILE A 237 18.11 5.27 -22.10
C ILE A 237 16.99 4.89 -23.05
N TYR A 238 17.20 3.82 -23.81
CA TYR A 238 16.20 3.13 -24.61
C TYR A 238 16.30 1.63 -24.33
N THR A 239 15.27 1.08 -23.70
CA THR A 239 15.04 -0.36 -23.52
C THR A 239 14.47 -0.98 -24.79
N LYS A 240 14.47 -2.32 -24.88
CA LYS A 240 13.96 -3.07 -26.05
C LYS A 240 12.56 -2.60 -26.47
N HIS A 241 11.62 -2.49 -25.54
CA HIS A 241 10.25 -2.06 -25.87
C HIS A 241 10.18 -0.64 -26.42
N ARG A 242 11.06 0.25 -25.94
CA ARG A 242 11.12 1.65 -26.42
C ARG A 242 11.85 1.79 -27.74
N LEU A 243 12.82 0.92 -28.02
CA LEU A 243 13.52 0.89 -29.31
C LEU A 243 12.52 0.55 -30.42
N LEU A 244 11.63 -0.40 -30.17
CA LEU A 244 10.54 -0.75 -31.10
C LEU A 244 9.62 0.45 -31.39
N ASP A 245 9.34 1.27 -30.38
CA ASP A 245 8.49 2.46 -30.51
C ASP A 245 9.27 3.77 -30.80
N ARG A 246 10.58 3.70 -31.10
CA ARG A 246 11.46 4.88 -31.21
C ARG A 246 10.99 5.88 -32.28
N TYR A 247 10.35 5.42 -33.34
CA TYR A 247 9.85 6.27 -34.42
C TYR A 247 8.73 7.22 -33.99
N ASN A 248 7.93 6.84 -32.99
CA ASN A 248 6.83 7.67 -32.47
C ASN A 248 7.30 8.69 -31.41
N HIS A 249 8.58 8.65 -31.05
CA HIS A 249 9.14 9.51 -30.03
C HIS A 249 9.68 10.83 -30.59
N HIS A 250 9.12 11.96 -30.15
CA HIS A 250 9.77 13.26 -30.32
C HIS A 250 11.17 13.27 -29.70
N ASN A 251 12.14 13.84 -30.40
CA ASN A 251 13.56 13.92 -29.99
C ASN A 251 14.19 12.55 -29.66
N ALA A 252 14.07 11.59 -30.59
CA ALA A 252 14.62 10.23 -30.46
C ALA A 252 16.17 10.16 -30.47
N ASN A 253 16.86 11.28 -30.65
CA ASN A 253 18.33 11.38 -30.69
C ASN A 253 18.98 10.36 -31.65
N TRP A 254 18.54 10.32 -32.92
CA TRP A 254 18.98 9.31 -33.91
C TRP A 254 20.49 9.26 -34.14
N ILE A 255 21.21 10.35 -33.89
CA ILE A 255 22.69 10.37 -33.94
C ILE A 255 23.32 9.37 -32.94
N TRP A 256 22.61 8.98 -31.88
CA TRP A 256 23.03 7.92 -30.97
C TRP A 256 22.50 6.55 -31.41
N ASP A 257 23.43 5.61 -31.47
CA ASP A 257 23.15 4.17 -31.49
C ASP A 257 22.96 3.67 -30.05
N TYR A 258 21.70 3.50 -29.65
CA TYR A 258 21.37 2.98 -28.32
C TYR A 258 21.61 1.47 -28.18
N SER A 259 21.80 0.74 -29.28
CA SER A 259 22.08 -0.71 -29.25
C SER A 259 23.53 -0.97 -28.87
N ASN A 260 24.44 -0.14 -29.39
CA ASN A 260 25.89 -0.26 -29.16
C ASN A 260 26.45 0.80 -28.19
N GLY A 261 25.65 1.80 -27.81
CA GLY A 261 26.09 2.89 -26.94
C GLY A 261 27.11 3.80 -27.61
N GLN A 262 26.98 4.05 -28.91
CA GLN A 262 27.96 4.82 -29.68
C GLN A 262 27.28 5.98 -30.42
N ILE A 263 28.09 6.95 -30.83
CA ILE A 263 27.66 8.01 -31.74
C ILE A 263 27.86 7.48 -33.16
N HIS A 264 26.82 7.51 -34.00
CA HIS A 264 26.95 7.14 -35.40
C HIS A 264 27.95 8.06 -36.12
N ASN A 265 28.74 7.51 -37.05
CA ASN A 265 29.71 8.30 -37.80
C ASN A 265 29.04 9.37 -38.68
N SER A 266 29.84 10.31 -39.20
CA SER A 266 29.29 11.40 -40.01
C SER A 266 28.65 10.96 -41.32
N GLU A 267 29.08 9.83 -41.89
CA GLU A 267 28.51 9.26 -43.12
C GLU A 267 27.08 8.77 -42.87
N TRP A 268 26.87 8.00 -41.81
CA TRP A 268 25.54 7.55 -41.39
C TRP A 268 24.61 8.73 -41.11
N ILE A 269 25.10 9.78 -40.43
CA ILE A 269 24.31 10.99 -40.14
C ILE A 269 23.92 11.69 -41.44
N GLN A 270 24.83 11.73 -42.42
CA GLN A 270 24.58 12.33 -43.73
C GLN A 270 23.44 11.60 -44.43
N ASP A 271 23.53 10.28 -44.52
CA ASP A 271 22.55 9.44 -45.23
C ASP A 271 21.19 9.45 -44.55
N PHE A 272 21.16 9.32 -43.22
CA PHE A 272 19.92 9.24 -42.45
C PHE A 272 19.11 10.55 -42.49
N TYR A 273 19.80 11.70 -42.43
CA TYR A 273 19.14 13.02 -42.40
C TYR A 273 19.12 13.75 -43.75
N GLY A 274 19.76 13.21 -44.79
CA GLY A 274 19.95 13.91 -46.07
C GLY A 274 20.75 15.21 -45.91
N TYR A 275 21.70 15.25 -44.98
CA TYR A 275 22.50 16.45 -44.72
C TYR A 275 23.63 16.60 -45.73
N GLN A 276 24.14 17.83 -45.87
CA GLN A 276 25.42 18.06 -46.53
C GLN A 276 26.58 17.52 -45.66
N PRO A 277 27.69 17.03 -46.24
CA PRO A 277 28.81 16.44 -45.49
C PRO A 277 29.35 17.33 -44.36
N SER A 278 29.43 18.65 -44.60
CA SER A 278 29.88 19.63 -43.61
C SER A 278 28.93 19.73 -42.42
N LYS A 279 27.62 19.70 -42.66
CA LYS A 279 26.59 19.72 -41.61
C LYS A 279 26.59 18.43 -40.81
N ALA A 280 26.72 17.27 -41.46
CA ALA A 280 26.79 15.98 -40.77
C ALA A 280 28.03 15.90 -39.84
N LYS A 281 29.20 16.34 -40.31
CA LYS A 281 30.42 16.46 -39.48
C LYS A 281 30.22 17.42 -38.30
N SER A 282 29.56 18.56 -38.52
CA SER A 282 29.25 19.53 -37.46
C SER A 282 28.33 18.93 -36.38
N GLU A 283 27.25 18.24 -36.77
CA GLU A 283 26.33 17.60 -35.82
C GLU A 283 27.01 16.47 -35.04
N HIS A 284 27.82 15.64 -35.71
CA HIS A 284 28.66 14.64 -35.04
C HIS A 284 29.53 15.27 -33.95
N PHE A 285 30.28 16.34 -34.32
CA PHE A 285 31.14 17.06 -33.39
C PHE A 285 30.37 17.67 -32.22
N LYS A 286 29.18 18.24 -32.45
CA LYS A 286 28.33 18.78 -31.37
C LYS A 286 27.93 17.70 -30.37
N VAL A 287 27.55 16.51 -30.83
CA VAL A 287 27.16 15.40 -29.95
C VAL A 287 28.38 14.85 -29.20
N ALA A 288 29.50 14.67 -29.88
CA ALA A 288 30.76 14.26 -29.26
C ALA A 288 31.24 15.27 -28.19
N ASN A 289 31.13 16.57 -28.46
CA ASN A 289 31.46 17.61 -27.49
C ASN A 289 30.51 17.60 -26.29
N ARG A 290 29.20 17.37 -26.49
CA ARG A 290 28.24 17.20 -25.37
C ARG A 290 28.59 15.99 -24.50
N LEU A 291 29.02 14.88 -25.11
CA LEU A 291 29.51 13.70 -24.38
C LEU A 291 30.76 14.05 -23.56
N PHE A 292 31.73 14.73 -24.17
CA PHE A 292 32.94 15.20 -23.49
C PHE A 292 32.62 16.09 -22.28
N ILE A 293 31.74 17.09 -22.45
CA ILE A 293 31.31 17.98 -21.35
C ILE A 293 30.63 17.17 -20.24
N ALA A 294 29.70 16.29 -20.59
CA ALA A 294 28.98 15.49 -19.61
C ALA A 294 29.89 14.52 -18.82
N ASN A 295 30.99 14.06 -19.42
CA ASN A 295 31.96 13.20 -18.75
C ASN A 295 32.88 14.00 -17.82
N ASN A 296 33.25 15.22 -18.18
CA ASN A 296 34.14 16.08 -17.38
C ASN A 296 33.44 16.87 -16.26
N ASP A 297 32.13 17.07 -16.36
CA ASP A 297 31.34 17.74 -15.33
C ASP A 297 30.58 16.72 -14.46
N ALA A 298 31.06 16.49 -13.24
CA ALA A 298 30.43 15.58 -12.27
C ALA A 298 29.00 16.01 -11.90
N TYR A 299 28.70 17.31 -11.95
CA TYR A 299 27.41 17.90 -11.62
C TYR A 299 26.56 18.24 -12.86
N HIS A 300 26.92 17.68 -14.00
CA HIS A 300 26.20 17.91 -15.25
C HIS A 300 24.71 17.57 -15.07
N PRO A 301 23.76 18.37 -15.61
CA PRO A 301 22.32 18.17 -15.39
C PRO A 301 21.81 16.76 -15.73
N ARG A 302 22.46 16.07 -16.68
CA ARG A 302 22.13 14.67 -17.01
C ARG A 302 22.58 13.69 -15.93
N ARG A 303 23.74 13.90 -15.31
CA ARG A 303 24.20 13.12 -14.15
C ARG A 303 23.29 13.34 -12.94
N LEU A 304 22.93 14.59 -12.64
CA LEU A 304 21.98 14.92 -11.56
C LEU A 304 20.60 14.26 -11.77
N LYS A 305 20.17 14.11 -13.03
CA LYS A 305 18.95 13.37 -13.36
C LYS A 305 19.07 11.88 -13.03
N LEU A 306 20.21 11.25 -13.31
CA LEU A 306 20.48 9.85 -12.92
C LEU A 306 20.63 9.69 -11.40
N ALA A 307 21.27 10.66 -10.74
CA ALA A 307 21.34 10.72 -9.29
C ALA A 307 19.94 10.75 -8.65
N SER A 308 19.03 11.52 -9.24
CA SER A 308 17.61 11.56 -8.81
C SER A 308 16.92 10.20 -8.98
N TRP A 309 17.22 9.44 -10.03
CA TRP A 309 16.71 8.07 -10.21
C TRP A 309 17.22 7.11 -9.14
N ALA A 310 18.52 7.15 -8.85
CA ALA A 310 19.12 6.36 -7.78
C ALA A 310 18.48 6.71 -6.42
N TYR A 311 18.39 8.01 -6.13
CA TYR A 311 17.81 8.55 -4.91
C TYR A 311 16.36 8.09 -4.72
N ASN A 312 15.52 8.27 -5.74
CA ASN A 312 14.12 7.84 -5.68
C ASN A 312 13.96 6.33 -5.55
N SER A 313 14.85 5.55 -6.17
CA SER A 313 14.85 4.09 -6.03
C SER A 313 15.15 3.65 -4.60
N PHE A 314 16.12 4.31 -3.93
CA PHE A 314 16.37 4.08 -2.51
C PHE A 314 15.15 4.45 -1.65
N MET A 315 14.46 5.56 -1.93
CA MET A 315 13.25 5.93 -1.19
C MET A 315 12.19 4.83 -1.28
N VAL A 316 11.97 4.25 -2.46
CA VAL A 316 11.03 3.12 -2.64
C VAL A 316 11.48 1.89 -1.84
N MET A 317 12.76 1.54 -1.90
CA MET A 317 13.31 0.42 -1.11
C MET A 317 13.13 0.64 0.40
N LEU A 318 13.48 1.82 0.91
CA LEU A 318 13.35 2.11 2.33
C LEU A 318 11.87 2.16 2.75
N PHE A 319 11.00 2.74 1.92
CA PHE A 319 9.58 2.78 2.20
C PHE A 319 8.98 1.37 2.33
N ALA A 320 9.36 0.46 1.45
CA ALA A 320 8.94 -0.94 1.50
C ALA A 320 9.47 -1.67 2.74
N VAL A 321 10.73 -1.42 3.13
CA VAL A 321 11.34 -2.05 4.31
C VAL A 321 10.72 -1.55 5.62
N THR A 322 10.46 -0.24 5.71
CA THR A 322 9.99 0.42 6.94
C THR A 322 8.48 0.35 7.15
N GLY A 323 7.68 0.21 6.08
CA GLY A 323 6.22 0.27 6.18
C GLY A 323 5.69 1.62 6.73
N ALA A 324 6.54 2.65 6.75
CA ALA A 324 6.30 3.89 7.48
C ALA A 324 5.04 4.62 7.01
N ASN A 325 4.40 5.36 7.93
CA ASN A 325 3.54 6.53 7.67
C ASN A 325 3.93 7.30 6.39
N LEU A 326 3.11 7.58 5.37
CA LEU A 326 3.58 8.27 4.16
C LEU A 326 3.90 9.71 4.50
N SER A 327 3.02 10.37 5.25
CA SER A 327 3.31 11.71 5.76
C SER A 327 4.47 11.69 6.74
N VAL A 328 4.58 10.64 7.56
CA VAL A 328 5.69 10.53 8.52
C VAL A 328 7.03 10.32 7.79
N PHE A 329 7.04 9.55 6.70
CA PHE A 329 8.21 9.28 5.87
C PHE A 329 8.68 10.55 5.15
N ILE A 330 7.74 11.36 4.66
CA ILE A 330 8.01 12.66 4.04
C ILE A 330 8.59 13.66 5.04
N ASP A 331 8.12 13.62 6.29
CA ASP A 331 8.53 14.51 7.37
C ASP A 331 9.68 13.91 8.23
N LEU A 332 10.40 12.89 7.75
CA LEU A 332 11.51 12.27 8.49
C LEU A 332 12.63 13.30 8.72
N PRO A 333 12.92 13.69 9.97
CA PRO A 333 13.95 14.68 10.25
C PRO A 333 15.35 14.10 10.00
N TRP A 334 16.28 14.95 9.60
CA TRP A 334 17.68 14.60 9.40
C TRP A 334 18.62 15.57 10.10
N ASN A 335 19.68 15.00 10.68
CA ASN A 335 20.81 15.74 11.21
C ASN A 335 22.09 15.00 10.81
N ASN A 336 23.12 15.73 10.40
CA ASN A 336 24.42 15.19 9.99
C ASN A 336 25.18 14.51 11.16
N ASN A 337 24.72 14.66 12.41
CA ASN A 337 25.33 14.05 13.61
C ASN A 337 24.84 12.63 13.93
N ILE A 338 24.07 11.97 13.06
CA ILE A 338 23.59 10.60 13.32
C ILE A 338 24.74 9.60 13.11
N THR A 339 25.28 9.06 14.21
CA THR A 339 26.32 8.02 14.16
C THR A 339 25.70 6.69 13.74
N LEU A 340 26.16 6.09 12.64
CA LEU A 340 25.70 4.77 12.17
C LEU A 340 26.44 3.62 12.89
N GLN A 341 26.02 3.24 14.10
CA GLN A 341 26.51 2.08 14.85
C GLN A 341 25.81 0.77 14.41
N PRO A 342 26.50 -0.38 14.43
CA PRO A 342 26.00 -1.66 13.89
C PRO A 342 24.95 -2.39 14.76
N ILE A 343 24.32 -1.72 15.72
CA ILE A 343 23.28 -2.31 16.59
C ILE A 343 22.01 -1.48 16.44
N ARG A 344 20.94 -2.11 15.95
CA ARG A 344 19.54 -1.63 15.84
C ARG A 344 19.38 -0.10 15.80
N GLN A 345 19.41 0.46 14.60
CA GLN A 345 19.26 1.92 14.45
C GLN A 345 17.84 2.32 14.10
N GLY A 346 17.25 3.10 15.00
CA GLY A 346 15.92 3.69 14.85
C GLY A 346 15.95 5.10 14.23
N PHE A 347 15.19 5.36 13.17
CA PHE A 347 14.89 6.73 12.72
C PHE A 347 13.74 7.29 13.53
N ARG A 348 13.94 8.40 14.25
CA ARG A 348 12.89 9.02 15.07
C ARG A 348 12.09 10.00 14.22
N ALA A 349 10.77 9.84 14.15
CA ALA A 349 9.84 10.78 13.56
C ALA A 349 8.68 11.06 14.53
N PHE A 350 8.24 12.32 14.62
CA PHE A 350 7.18 12.72 15.55
C PHE A 350 5.79 12.56 14.92
N LYS A 351 4.87 11.81 15.55
CA LYS A 351 3.46 11.75 15.13
C LYS A 351 2.63 12.80 15.87
N ASN A 352 2.31 13.91 15.21
CA ASN A 352 1.50 15.02 15.76
C ASN A 352 0.10 14.63 16.29
N ARG A 353 -0.44 13.45 15.96
CA ARG A 353 -1.80 13.05 16.37
C ARG A 353 -1.85 12.24 17.67
N ALA A 354 -0.71 11.77 18.18
CA ALA A 354 -0.66 10.84 19.31
C ALA A 354 0.39 11.19 20.38
N GLY A 355 1.13 12.29 20.22
CA GLY A 355 2.14 12.71 21.21
C GLY A 355 3.34 11.75 21.37
N HIS A 356 3.50 10.75 20.51
CA HIS A 356 4.56 9.74 20.61
C HIS A 356 5.63 9.88 19.51
N ILE A 357 6.89 9.66 19.92
CA ILE A 357 8.05 9.51 19.03
C ILE A 357 7.99 8.12 18.40
N VAL A 358 8.04 8.06 17.07
CA VAL A 358 8.04 6.81 16.31
C VAL A 358 9.46 6.52 15.85
N SER A 359 10.05 5.40 16.25
CA SER A 359 11.34 4.93 15.77
C SER A 359 11.17 3.89 14.66
N TYR A 360 11.87 4.04 13.52
CA TYR A 360 11.93 3.03 12.46
C TYR A 360 13.24 2.25 12.52
N GLU A 361 13.19 0.97 12.83
CA GLU A 361 14.38 0.13 12.83
C GLU A 361 14.69 -0.39 11.42
N ILE A 362 15.94 -0.24 10.99
CA ILE A 362 16.47 -0.87 9.78
C ILE A 362 17.29 -2.10 10.17
N LYS A 363 17.08 -3.23 9.47
CA LYS A 363 17.87 -4.45 9.66
C LYS A 363 19.34 -4.23 9.25
N SER A 364 20.28 -4.91 9.92
CA SER A 364 21.72 -4.82 9.65
C SER A 364 22.09 -4.99 8.17
N LYS A 365 21.41 -5.90 7.46
CA LYS A 365 21.61 -6.15 6.01
C LYS A 365 21.32 -4.93 5.12
N PHE A 366 20.55 -3.95 5.58
CA PHE A 366 20.19 -2.77 4.80
C PHE A 366 21.09 -1.55 5.10
N ILE A 367 21.91 -1.61 6.16
CA ILE A 367 22.88 -0.56 6.52
C ILE A 367 23.81 -0.18 5.36
N PRO A 368 24.37 -1.12 4.56
CA PRO A 368 25.23 -0.76 3.44
C PRO A 368 24.53 0.13 2.40
N TYR A 369 23.26 -0.17 2.10
CA TYR A 369 22.46 0.66 1.19
C TYR A 369 22.18 2.03 1.78
N PHE A 370 21.91 2.10 3.09
CA PHE A 370 21.72 3.38 3.78
C PHE A 370 22.98 4.26 3.74
N ARG A 371 24.17 3.71 3.98
CA ARG A 371 25.45 4.45 3.88
C ARG A 371 25.66 5.05 2.49
N LYS A 372 25.48 4.23 1.46
CA LYS A 372 25.55 4.68 0.06
C LYS A 372 24.51 5.76 -0.28
N PHE A 373 23.32 5.66 0.30
CA PHE A 373 22.31 6.71 0.16
C PHE A 373 22.77 8.03 0.78
N ILE A 374 23.42 7.99 1.95
CA ILE A 374 23.99 9.20 2.56
C ILE A 374 25.07 9.82 1.69
N GLU A 375 25.95 9.04 1.08
CA GLU A 375 26.93 9.54 0.10
C GLU A 375 26.23 10.24 -1.08
N LEU A 376 25.20 9.61 -1.65
CA LEU A 376 24.41 10.18 -2.74
C LEU A 376 23.65 11.45 -2.31
N ARG A 377 23.14 11.48 -1.08
CA ARG A 377 22.46 12.64 -0.50
C ARG A 377 23.42 13.82 -0.38
N THR A 378 24.61 13.59 0.17
CA THR A 378 25.67 14.60 0.30
C THR A 378 26.09 15.13 -1.07
N PHE A 379 26.26 14.23 -2.05
CA PHE A 379 26.55 14.60 -3.43
C PHE A 379 25.47 15.53 -4.03
N LEU A 380 24.19 15.21 -3.81
CA LEU A 380 23.07 16.01 -4.34
C LEU A 380 22.90 17.37 -3.65
N LEU A 381 23.29 17.49 -2.37
CA LEU A 381 23.19 18.74 -1.60
C LEU A 381 24.35 19.69 -1.84
N GLN A 382 25.52 19.21 -2.29
CA GLN A 382 26.68 20.05 -2.59
C GLN A 382 27.11 20.94 -1.41
N GLY A 383 26.90 20.47 -0.16
CA GLY A 383 27.22 21.20 1.06
C GLY A 383 26.06 22.00 1.67
N GLU A 384 24.91 22.07 1.00
CA GLU A 384 23.69 22.67 1.57
C GLU A 384 23.09 21.81 2.67
N ASP A 385 22.66 22.43 3.76
CA ASP A 385 21.91 21.74 4.80
C ASP A 385 20.43 21.62 4.45
N TYR A 386 19.85 20.46 4.73
CA TYR A 386 18.43 20.22 4.53
C TYR A 386 17.82 19.47 5.72
N PRO A 387 16.70 19.97 6.31
CA PRO A 387 16.19 19.49 7.60
C PRO A 387 15.53 18.10 7.53
N PHE A 388 15.15 17.64 6.34
CA PHE A 388 14.54 16.33 6.15
C PHE A 388 15.52 15.34 5.52
N LEU A 389 15.31 14.05 5.80
CA LEU A 389 16.07 12.95 5.21
C LEU A 389 15.90 12.96 3.69
N PHE A 390 14.66 13.19 3.25
CA PHE A 390 14.26 13.16 1.85
C PHE A 390 13.96 14.54 1.28
N PHE A 391 14.41 14.78 0.06
CA PHE A 391 14.11 15.99 -0.71
C PHE A 391 14.07 15.70 -2.21
N THR A 392 13.54 16.67 -2.97
CA THR A 392 13.63 16.73 -4.42
C THR A 392 14.24 18.05 -4.83
N ILE A 393 15.06 18.04 -5.87
CA ILE A 393 15.66 19.26 -6.41
C ILE A 393 14.74 19.86 -7.47
N LYS A 394 14.29 21.10 -7.25
CA LYS A 394 13.49 21.88 -8.21
C LYS A 394 14.25 23.15 -8.56
N LYS A 395 14.60 23.32 -9.83
CA LYS A 395 15.41 24.46 -10.31
C LYS A 395 16.70 24.67 -9.50
N GLY A 396 17.38 23.59 -9.12
CA GLY A 396 18.59 23.62 -8.31
C GLY A 396 18.36 23.73 -6.79
N ILE A 397 17.12 23.92 -6.33
CA ILE A 397 16.81 24.14 -4.92
C ILE A 397 16.24 22.86 -4.30
N PRO A 398 16.80 22.37 -3.18
CA PRO A 398 16.20 21.29 -2.39
C PRO A 398 14.83 21.70 -1.84
N THR A 399 13.81 20.89 -2.11
CA THR A 399 12.44 21.10 -1.67
C THR A 399 11.85 19.80 -1.14
N GLN A 400 10.81 19.88 -0.33
CA GLN A 400 10.25 18.69 0.30
C GLN A 400 9.61 17.78 -0.75
N ILE A 401 9.78 16.47 -0.58
CA ILE A 401 9.07 15.49 -1.42
C ILE A 401 7.56 15.56 -1.16
N THR A 402 6.78 15.14 -2.14
CA THR A 402 5.31 15.18 -2.11
C THR A 402 4.73 13.77 -2.01
N GLU A 403 3.46 13.66 -1.58
CA GLU A 403 2.77 12.38 -1.37
C GLU A 403 2.67 11.51 -2.65
N ASP A 404 2.85 12.10 -3.84
CA ASP A 404 2.82 11.43 -5.14
C ASP A 404 4.17 10.85 -5.59
N PHE A 405 5.24 10.93 -4.79
CA PHE A 405 6.58 10.49 -5.22
C PHE A 405 6.60 9.03 -5.70
N ILE A 406 5.86 8.14 -5.03
CA ILE A 406 5.76 6.72 -5.39
C ILE A 406 5.08 6.59 -6.75
N TYR A 407 3.93 7.26 -6.93
CA TYR A 407 3.20 7.25 -8.19
C TYR A 407 4.06 7.76 -9.35
N VAL A 408 4.74 8.89 -9.16
CA VAL A 408 5.63 9.47 -10.18
C VAL A 408 6.77 8.52 -10.52
N TYR A 409 7.38 7.88 -9.51
CA TYR A 409 8.42 6.87 -9.71
C TYR A 409 7.92 5.71 -10.57
N PHE A 410 6.82 5.05 -10.17
CA PHE A 410 6.30 3.88 -10.87
C PHE A 410 5.83 4.21 -12.28
N LYS A 411 5.18 5.37 -12.47
CA LYS A 411 4.78 5.84 -13.80
C LYS A 411 6.00 5.96 -14.71
N LEU A 412 7.04 6.67 -14.28
CA LEU A 412 8.24 6.87 -15.08
C LEU A 412 9.00 5.55 -15.31
N ALA A 413 9.10 4.69 -14.29
CA ALA A 413 9.79 3.42 -14.38
C ALA A 413 9.07 2.48 -15.37
N ARG A 414 7.74 2.43 -15.33
CA ARG A 414 6.92 1.69 -16.28
C ARG A 414 7.14 2.19 -17.72
N ASP A 415 7.01 3.50 -17.91
CA ASP A 415 7.09 4.12 -19.24
C ASP A 415 8.50 4.00 -19.86
N ILE A 416 9.55 4.11 -19.03
CA ILE A 416 10.95 4.25 -19.50
C ILE A 416 11.72 2.93 -19.47
N LEU A 417 11.46 2.05 -18.49
CA LEU A 417 12.35 0.95 -18.14
C LEU A 417 11.69 -0.43 -18.22
N ASP A 418 10.44 -0.56 -17.78
CA ASP A 418 9.80 -1.87 -17.66
C ASP A 418 8.28 -1.78 -17.85
N PRO A 419 7.75 -2.08 -19.05
CA PRO A 419 6.34 -1.89 -19.37
C PRO A 419 5.41 -2.81 -18.56
N GLU A 420 5.92 -3.93 -18.02
CA GLU A 420 5.16 -4.87 -17.19
C GLU A 420 5.25 -4.54 -15.69
N LEU A 421 5.96 -3.47 -15.31
CA LEU A 421 6.06 -3.08 -13.91
C LEU A 421 4.68 -2.62 -13.41
N GLU A 422 4.11 -3.32 -12.44
CA GLU A 422 2.87 -2.91 -11.78
C GLU A 422 3.10 -1.78 -10.76
N PRO A 423 2.40 -0.63 -10.85
CA PRO A 423 2.45 0.43 -9.87
C PRO A 423 1.98 -0.08 -8.53
N ILE A 424 2.82 0.13 -7.52
CA ILE A 424 2.48 -0.18 -6.13
C ILE A 424 2.37 1.14 -5.38
N ASN A 425 1.20 1.42 -4.83
CA ASN A 425 0.95 2.63 -4.07
C ASN A 425 1.40 2.50 -2.61
N ALA A 426 1.44 3.63 -1.89
CA ALA A 426 1.88 3.67 -0.50
C ALA A 426 1.06 2.75 0.44
N SER A 427 -0.23 2.58 0.17
CA SER A 427 -1.12 1.73 0.97
C SER A 427 -0.87 0.25 0.69
N GLU A 428 -0.64 -0.11 -0.57
CA GLU A 428 -0.29 -1.48 -0.99
C GLU A 428 1.04 -1.93 -0.41
N PHE A 429 2.08 -1.09 -0.43
CA PHE A 429 3.36 -1.40 0.24
C PHE A 429 3.18 -1.63 1.74
N ARG A 430 2.35 -0.82 2.41
CA ARG A 430 2.05 -1.04 3.82
C ARG A 430 1.31 -2.35 4.06
N LYS A 431 0.31 -2.67 3.23
CA LYS A 431 -0.43 -3.93 3.33
C LYS A 431 0.50 -5.12 3.15
N TYR A 432 1.30 -5.11 2.07
CA TYR A 432 2.33 -6.12 1.82
C TYR A 432 3.29 -6.27 3.00
N LYS A 433 3.82 -5.16 3.53
CA LYS A 433 4.75 -5.22 4.66
C LYS A 433 4.07 -5.73 5.93
N THR A 434 2.81 -5.36 6.14
CA THR A 434 2.05 -5.79 7.32
C THR A 434 1.69 -7.26 7.23
N GLU A 435 1.30 -7.76 6.04
CA GLU A 435 1.11 -9.18 5.79
C GLU A 435 2.41 -9.96 5.92
N TRP A 436 3.51 -9.48 5.33
CA TRP A 436 4.83 -10.07 5.51
C TRP A 436 5.18 -10.16 7.01
N SER A 437 4.95 -9.09 7.78
CA SER A 437 5.19 -9.10 9.22
C SER A 437 4.27 -10.04 9.98
N ALA A 438 2.98 -10.10 9.65
CA ALA A 438 2.04 -11.03 10.26
C ALA A 438 2.44 -12.50 10.01
N ASN A 439 3.04 -12.77 8.85
CA ASN A 439 3.47 -14.11 8.46
C ASN A 439 4.90 -14.46 8.90
N ASN A 440 5.66 -13.51 9.44
CA ASN A 440 7.08 -13.70 9.77
C ASN A 440 7.49 -13.21 11.17
N LEU A 441 6.60 -12.55 11.92
CA LEU A 441 6.85 -11.98 13.24
C LEU A 441 5.70 -12.34 14.19
N ASN A 442 5.98 -12.38 15.50
CA ASN A 442 4.94 -12.56 16.51
C ASN A 442 4.01 -11.32 16.59
N ILE A 443 2.84 -11.46 17.22
CA ILE A 443 1.79 -10.41 17.27
C ILE A 443 2.32 -9.09 17.84
N GLU A 444 3.14 -9.16 18.89
CA GLU A 444 3.73 -7.98 19.55
C GLU A 444 4.72 -7.25 18.61
N GLU A 445 5.62 -7.97 17.96
CA GLU A 445 6.57 -7.44 16.98
C GLU A 445 5.88 -6.90 15.73
N GLY A 446 4.85 -7.59 15.25
CA GLY A 446 4.02 -7.20 14.12
C GLY A 446 3.23 -5.92 14.39
N ALA A 447 2.63 -5.80 15.57
CA ALA A 447 1.90 -4.60 16.01
C ALA A 447 2.82 -3.39 16.17
N LYS A 448 4.00 -3.57 16.79
CA LYS A 448 5.05 -2.53 16.91
C LYS A 448 5.51 -2.04 15.54
N LEU A 449 5.75 -2.96 14.61
CA LEU A 449 6.21 -2.63 13.26
C LEU A 449 5.10 -1.95 12.44
N ALA A 450 3.86 -2.44 12.52
CA ALA A 450 2.70 -1.87 11.82
C ALA A 450 2.16 -0.59 12.47
N GLN A 451 2.65 -0.22 13.65
CA GLN A 451 2.24 0.95 14.44
C GLN A 451 0.73 0.98 14.72
N ASN A 452 0.15 -0.20 14.97
CA ASN A 452 -1.23 -0.39 15.39
C ASN A 452 -1.26 -1.07 16.77
N THR A 453 -2.41 -1.07 17.43
CA THR A 453 -2.60 -1.90 18.64
C THR A 453 -2.62 -3.37 18.28
N GLU A 454 -2.20 -4.24 19.21
CA GLU A 454 -2.21 -5.71 19.03
C GLU A 454 -3.59 -6.23 18.67
N GLN A 455 -4.65 -5.66 19.25
CA GLN A 455 -6.04 -6.00 18.93
C GLN A 455 -6.38 -5.70 17.46
N VAL A 456 -6.07 -4.50 16.98
CA VAL A 456 -6.34 -4.10 15.57
C VAL A 456 -5.46 -4.88 14.59
N PHE A 457 -4.26 -5.30 15.03
CA PHE A 457 -3.39 -6.17 14.25
C PHE A 457 -3.98 -7.59 14.17
N SER A 458 -4.35 -8.19 15.29
CA SER A 458 -4.95 -9.54 15.35
C SER A 458 -6.26 -9.65 14.53
N GLU A 459 -7.17 -8.68 14.67
CA GLU A 459 -8.47 -8.67 13.97
C GLU A 459 -8.33 -8.54 12.44
N LYS A 460 -7.32 -7.80 11.96
CA LYS A 460 -7.10 -7.62 10.51
C LYS A 460 -6.35 -8.76 9.85
N TYR A 461 -5.47 -9.44 10.59
CA TYR A 461 -4.46 -10.32 9.99
C TYR A 461 -4.63 -11.81 10.32
N SER A 462 -5.64 -12.18 11.12
CA SER A 462 -6.13 -13.57 11.26
C SER A 462 -6.53 -14.24 9.92
N ARG A 463 -6.66 -13.45 8.83
CA ARG A 463 -6.91 -13.93 7.45
C ARG A 463 -5.64 -14.05 6.58
N GLY A 464 -4.61 -13.23 6.82
CA GLY A 464 -3.40 -13.18 5.97
C GLY A 464 -2.45 -14.37 6.19
N ASN A 465 -2.39 -14.87 7.43
CA ASN A 465 -1.60 -16.05 7.79
C ASN A 465 -2.02 -17.31 7.00
N ARG A 466 -3.31 -17.41 6.65
CA ARG A 466 -3.90 -18.61 6.02
C ARG A 466 -3.56 -18.76 4.54
N LEU A 467 -3.41 -17.66 3.79
CA LEU A 467 -3.21 -17.73 2.33
C LEU A 467 -1.75 -18.02 1.97
N ILE A 468 -0.79 -17.47 2.72
CA ILE A 468 0.63 -17.71 2.47
C ILE A 468 1.07 -19.07 3.02
N GLN A 469 0.55 -19.50 4.19
CA GLN A 469 0.70 -20.89 4.66
C GLN A 469 0.07 -21.88 3.68
N ALA A 470 -1.13 -21.61 3.16
CA ALA A 470 -1.75 -22.47 2.15
C ALA A 470 -0.91 -22.58 0.87
N THR A 471 -0.28 -21.50 0.37
CA THR A 471 0.60 -21.58 -0.80
C THR A 471 1.91 -22.34 -0.53
N GLU A 472 2.57 -22.12 0.61
CA GLU A 472 3.81 -22.84 0.95
C GLU A 472 3.55 -24.34 1.24
N ILE A 473 2.38 -24.65 1.80
CA ILE A 473 1.85 -26.00 1.97
C ILE A 473 1.51 -26.64 0.62
N THR A 474 0.84 -25.89 -0.28
CA THR A 474 0.47 -26.39 -1.62
C THR A 474 1.72 -26.70 -2.46
N ASP A 475 2.72 -25.81 -2.47
CA ASP A 475 3.98 -26.03 -3.20
C ASP A 475 4.76 -27.24 -2.64
N TYR A 476 4.73 -27.44 -1.32
CA TYR A 476 5.30 -28.62 -0.67
C TYR A 476 4.57 -29.92 -1.05
N PHE A 477 3.23 -29.95 -0.99
CA PHE A 477 2.47 -31.15 -1.33
C PHE A 477 2.51 -31.47 -2.82
N THR A 478 2.67 -30.46 -3.68
CA THR A 478 3.02 -30.66 -5.10
C THR A 478 4.37 -31.38 -5.23
N ALA A 479 5.39 -30.98 -4.48
CA ALA A 479 6.69 -31.66 -4.46
C ALA A 479 6.65 -33.05 -3.82
N LEU A 480 5.75 -33.29 -2.86
CA LEU A 480 5.54 -34.58 -2.20
C LEU A 480 4.74 -35.56 -3.07
N ALA A 481 3.76 -35.08 -3.84
CA ALA A 481 3.02 -35.88 -4.83
C ALA A 481 3.93 -36.36 -5.98
N ASN A 482 4.99 -35.60 -6.29
CA ASN A 482 6.06 -36.06 -7.19
C ASN A 482 6.93 -37.19 -6.59
N ARG A 483 6.75 -37.52 -5.30
CA ARG A 483 7.38 -38.68 -4.62
C ARG A 483 6.44 -39.86 -4.46
N VAL A 484 5.34 -39.91 -5.23
CA VAL A 484 4.55 -41.14 -5.39
C VAL A 484 5.48 -42.25 -5.84
N ILE A 485 5.62 -43.29 -5.03
CA ILE A 485 6.50 -44.41 -5.35
C ILE A 485 5.79 -45.27 -6.38
N GLU A 486 6.33 -45.31 -7.60
CA GLU A 486 6.20 -46.49 -8.44
C GLU A 486 7.13 -47.57 -7.88
N ASN A 487 6.69 -48.33 -6.86
CA ASN A 487 7.27 -49.55 -6.26
C ASN A 487 8.81 -49.69 -6.09
N THR A 488 9.60 -48.61 -6.04
CA THR A 488 11.07 -48.66 -6.17
C THR A 488 11.87 -48.33 -4.91
N ARG A 489 11.24 -47.84 -3.83
CA ARG A 489 11.92 -47.57 -2.55
C ARG A 489 11.48 -48.58 -1.49
N PRO A 490 12.40 -49.16 -0.70
CA PRO A 490 12.03 -49.95 0.46
C PRO A 490 11.32 -49.05 1.48
N SER A 491 10.16 -49.50 1.93
CA SER A 491 9.29 -48.75 2.83
C SER A 491 8.60 -49.70 3.79
N SER A 492 8.14 -49.14 4.91
CA SER A 492 7.35 -49.85 5.91
C SER A 492 5.98 -49.20 6.06
N LYS A 493 4.94 -50.02 6.21
CA LYS A 493 3.58 -49.54 6.44
C LYS A 493 3.49 -48.85 7.80
N ILE A 494 2.90 -47.65 7.81
CA ILE A 494 2.59 -46.88 9.02
C ILE A 494 1.10 -46.47 9.01
N PRO A 495 0.53 -46.05 10.15
CA PRO A 495 -0.87 -45.61 10.20
C PRO A 495 -1.23 -44.42 9.30
N ALA A 496 -0.27 -43.60 8.91
CA ALA A 496 -0.50 -42.44 8.04
C ALA A 496 -0.29 -42.72 6.54
N GLY A 497 0.23 -43.89 6.17
CA GLY A 497 0.71 -44.21 4.82
C GLY A 497 1.91 -45.16 4.88
N GLU A 498 3.04 -44.76 4.32
CA GLU A 498 4.30 -45.50 4.40
C GLU A 498 5.49 -44.64 4.85
N CYS A 499 6.56 -45.30 5.30
CA CYS A 499 7.76 -44.65 5.79
C CYS A 499 9.03 -45.30 5.24
N ALA A 500 9.97 -44.47 4.78
CA ALA A 500 11.30 -44.92 4.36
C ALA A 500 12.22 -45.25 5.55
N GLU A 501 12.02 -44.61 6.70
CA GLU A 501 12.89 -44.74 7.87
C GLU A 501 12.11 -44.51 9.17
N ILE A 502 11.72 -45.62 9.83
CA ILE A 502 10.92 -45.57 11.06
C ILE A 502 11.74 -44.97 12.22
N ASN A 503 11.10 -44.17 13.07
CA ASN A 503 11.67 -43.56 14.28
C ASN A 503 12.79 -42.53 14.04
N ASN A 504 12.95 -42.04 12.80
CA ASN A 504 13.86 -40.95 12.47
C ASN A 504 13.11 -39.75 11.85
N PRO A 505 12.34 -38.97 12.64
CA PRO A 505 11.54 -37.88 12.09
C PRO A 505 12.42 -36.70 11.63
N ILE A 506 12.54 -36.50 10.31
CA ILE A 506 13.21 -35.34 9.73
C ILE A 506 12.17 -34.32 9.28
N LYS A 507 12.20 -33.15 9.93
CA LYS A 507 11.30 -32.03 9.67
C LYS A 507 11.69 -31.28 8.40
N ILE A 508 10.75 -31.07 7.49
CA ILE A 508 10.99 -30.34 6.23
C ILE A 508 10.57 -28.86 6.34
N ILE A 509 9.45 -28.57 7.01
CA ILE A 509 8.89 -27.22 7.16
C ILE A 509 8.92 -26.82 8.64
N ASN A 510 9.30 -25.57 8.94
CA ASN A 510 9.56 -25.07 10.31
C ASN A 510 8.35 -25.00 11.25
N GLU A 511 7.10 -25.17 10.78
CA GLU A 511 5.91 -24.86 11.58
C GLU A 511 5.42 -26.02 12.46
N ILE A 512 5.41 -27.28 11.97
CA ILE A 512 4.93 -28.45 12.73
C ILE A 512 6.01 -29.55 12.76
N PRO A 513 6.48 -30.00 13.94
CA PRO A 513 7.41 -31.12 14.00
C PRO A 513 6.69 -32.44 13.66
N PRO A 514 7.23 -33.26 12.74
CA PRO A 514 6.72 -34.62 12.53
C PRO A 514 6.90 -35.45 13.81
N SER A 515 5.96 -36.36 14.05
CA SER A 515 5.98 -37.24 15.21
C SER A 515 5.65 -38.67 14.80
N CYS A 516 6.62 -39.57 15.01
CA CYS A 516 6.43 -41.00 14.75
C CYS A 516 5.50 -41.68 15.76
N SER A 517 5.13 -41.03 16.87
CA SER A 517 4.24 -41.61 17.89
C SER A 517 2.76 -41.32 17.66
N THR A 518 2.43 -40.13 17.13
CA THR A 518 1.03 -39.74 16.91
C THR A 518 0.56 -40.04 15.49
N HIS A 519 1.47 -40.20 14.54
CA HIS A 519 1.24 -40.47 13.12
C HIS A 519 0.45 -39.39 12.34
N ILE A 520 -0.36 -38.56 12.99
CA ILE A 520 -1.08 -37.42 12.40
C ILE A 520 -0.11 -36.45 11.68
N CYS A 521 1.05 -36.21 12.27
CA CYS A 521 2.04 -35.28 11.74
C CYS A 521 3.08 -35.93 10.82
N CYS A 522 2.96 -37.22 10.47
CA CYS A 522 3.92 -37.90 9.60
C CYS A 522 4.01 -37.25 8.21
N ILE A 523 2.92 -36.68 7.70
CA ILE A 523 2.85 -36.00 6.39
C ILE A 523 3.84 -34.82 6.22
N PHE A 524 4.40 -34.30 7.32
CA PHE A 524 5.41 -33.23 7.33
C PHE A 524 6.87 -33.75 7.43
N CYS A 525 7.06 -35.06 7.34
CA CYS A 525 8.36 -35.73 7.45
C CYS A 525 8.98 -36.01 6.07
N GLU A 526 10.30 -35.90 5.95
CA GLU A 526 11.04 -36.24 4.71
C GLU A 526 10.89 -37.70 4.31
N HIS A 527 10.76 -38.58 5.31
CA HIS A 527 10.64 -40.03 5.11
C HIS A 527 9.21 -40.50 4.88
N PHE A 528 8.22 -39.60 4.84
CA PHE A 528 6.84 -39.96 4.57
C PHE A 528 6.62 -40.28 3.09
N LEU A 529 5.92 -41.38 2.85
CA LEU A 529 5.63 -41.93 1.54
C LEU A 529 4.14 -42.26 1.43
N VAL A 530 3.61 -42.11 0.23
CA VAL A 530 2.20 -42.39 -0.06
C VAL A 530 2.06 -43.01 -1.45
N HIS A 531 1.21 -44.03 -1.56
CA HIS A 531 0.86 -44.67 -2.83
C HIS A 531 -0.54 -44.27 -3.29
N ARG A 532 -0.77 -44.33 -4.61
CA ARG A 532 -2.11 -44.16 -5.22
C ARG A 532 -2.94 -45.43 -5.10
N ASN A 533 -3.01 -46.01 -3.90
CA ASN A 533 -3.79 -47.21 -3.63
C ASN A 533 -4.91 -46.90 -2.62
N LYS A 534 -5.89 -47.80 -2.54
CA LYS A 534 -7.03 -47.66 -1.62
C LYS A 534 -6.60 -47.55 -0.17
N GLU A 535 -5.59 -48.34 0.24
CA GLU A 535 -5.15 -48.42 1.63
C GLU A 535 -4.59 -47.08 2.16
N ASP A 536 -3.68 -46.44 1.43
CA ASP A 536 -3.04 -45.19 1.85
C ASP A 536 -3.99 -43.99 1.74
N ILE A 537 -4.82 -43.95 0.69
CA ILE A 537 -5.86 -42.92 0.55
C ILE A 537 -6.89 -43.02 1.69
N TRP A 538 -7.31 -44.24 2.05
CA TRP A 538 -8.24 -44.44 3.16
C TRP A 538 -7.65 -44.03 4.51
N LYS A 539 -6.35 -44.31 4.76
CA LYS A 539 -5.63 -43.82 5.95
C LYS A 539 -5.61 -42.29 6.03
N LEU A 540 -5.26 -41.62 4.93
CA LEU A 540 -5.20 -40.15 4.87
C LEU A 540 -6.56 -39.51 5.13
N LEU A 541 -7.61 -40.00 4.48
CA LEU A 541 -8.96 -39.48 4.68
C LEU A 541 -9.48 -39.80 6.09
N SER A 542 -9.07 -40.93 6.69
CA SER A 542 -9.39 -41.25 8.09
C SER A 542 -8.76 -40.25 9.07
N ILE A 543 -7.52 -39.83 8.83
CA ILE A 543 -6.86 -38.76 9.62
C ILE A 543 -7.64 -37.46 9.51
N LYS A 544 -8.03 -37.08 8.28
CA LYS A 544 -8.80 -35.85 8.04
C LYS A 544 -10.13 -35.85 8.80
N HIS A 545 -10.83 -36.99 8.82
CA HIS A 545 -12.08 -37.15 9.56
C HIS A 545 -11.88 -36.91 11.06
N ILE A 546 -10.92 -37.63 11.68
CA ILE A 546 -10.61 -37.50 13.11
C ILE A 546 -10.17 -36.07 13.46
N CYS A 547 -9.30 -35.47 12.63
CA CYS A 547 -8.88 -34.08 12.83
C CYS A 547 -10.06 -33.09 12.76
N SER A 548 -11.03 -33.35 11.88
CA SER A 548 -12.22 -32.50 11.75
C SER A 548 -13.08 -32.54 13.02
N ASP A 549 -13.21 -33.70 13.66
CA ASP A 549 -13.96 -33.84 14.91
C ASP A 549 -13.19 -33.32 16.12
N LEU A 550 -11.87 -33.53 16.17
CA LEU A 550 -11.01 -32.93 17.19
C LEU A 550 -11.02 -31.39 17.16
N THR A 551 -11.24 -30.78 15.99
CA THR A 551 -11.39 -29.31 15.87
C THR A 551 -12.71 -28.83 16.50
N LYS A 552 -13.75 -29.68 16.57
CA LYS A 552 -15.05 -29.34 17.17
C LYS A 552 -15.03 -29.49 18.70
N SER A 553 -14.20 -30.39 19.22
CA SER A 553 -13.99 -30.59 20.66
C SER A 553 -12.90 -29.64 21.19
N ALA A 554 -13.27 -28.58 21.90
CA ALA A 554 -12.38 -27.51 22.37
C ALA A 554 -11.31 -27.92 23.43
N GLN A 555 -10.93 -29.20 23.54
CA GLN A 555 -10.17 -29.76 24.67
C GLN A 555 -8.82 -30.42 24.35
N LEU A 556 -8.32 -30.36 23.12
CA LEU A 556 -6.94 -30.80 22.82
C LEU A 556 -6.12 -29.68 22.23
N GLY A 557 -5.01 -29.38 22.90
CA GLY A 557 -4.11 -28.29 22.55
C GLY A 557 -3.61 -28.41 21.11
N ASN A 558 -3.64 -27.27 20.42
CA ASN A 558 -3.12 -26.97 19.08
C ASN A 558 -4.12 -27.12 17.90
N GLU A 559 -5.30 -26.49 18.01
CA GLU A 559 -6.31 -26.30 16.93
C GLU A 559 -5.68 -25.88 15.58
N GLU A 560 -4.63 -25.06 15.64
CA GLU A 560 -3.88 -24.61 14.47
C GLU A 560 -3.15 -25.77 13.77
N THR A 561 -2.49 -26.66 14.52
CA THR A 561 -1.82 -27.85 13.97
C THR A 561 -2.81 -28.79 13.29
N ILE A 562 -3.98 -29.00 13.90
CA ILE A 562 -5.03 -29.87 13.38
C ILE A 562 -5.59 -29.33 12.06
N ARG A 563 -5.83 -28.01 11.98
CA ARG A 563 -6.26 -27.36 10.73
C ARG A 563 -5.24 -27.47 9.62
N LEU A 564 -3.95 -27.30 9.94
CA LEU A 564 -2.87 -27.42 8.97
C LEU A 564 -2.75 -28.86 8.43
N VAL A 565 -2.98 -29.87 9.27
CA VAL A 565 -3.05 -31.28 8.84
C VAL A 565 -4.20 -31.51 7.85
N ILE A 566 -5.39 -30.94 8.10
CA ILE A 566 -6.54 -31.08 7.19
C ILE A 566 -6.22 -30.47 5.82
N ILE A 567 -5.69 -29.24 5.79
CA ILE A 567 -5.33 -28.55 4.54
C ILE A 567 -4.27 -29.34 3.79
N ALA A 568 -3.26 -29.84 4.50
CA ALA A 568 -2.20 -30.67 3.96
C ALA A 568 -2.71 -31.94 3.27
N ILE A 569 -3.64 -32.65 3.91
CA ILE A 569 -4.27 -33.85 3.35
C ILE A 569 -5.11 -33.50 2.12
N ASP A 570 -5.88 -32.41 2.15
CA ASP A 570 -6.68 -31.98 1.00
C ASP A 570 -5.82 -31.66 -0.22
N SER A 571 -4.71 -30.94 -0.03
CA SER A 571 -3.73 -30.69 -1.08
C SER A 571 -3.13 -31.99 -1.61
N LEU A 572 -2.73 -32.91 -0.73
CA LEU A 572 -2.14 -34.19 -1.14
C LEU A 572 -3.12 -35.06 -1.92
N ILE A 573 -4.37 -35.18 -1.47
CA ILE A 573 -5.41 -35.95 -2.16
C ILE A 573 -5.71 -35.35 -3.53
N THR A 574 -5.78 -34.02 -3.63
CA THR A 574 -5.99 -33.31 -4.91
C THR A 574 -4.90 -33.66 -5.93
N GLU A 575 -3.64 -33.69 -5.50
CA GLU A 575 -2.50 -34.05 -6.35
C GLU A 575 -2.43 -35.55 -6.68
N LEU A 576 -2.83 -36.43 -5.76
CA LEU A 576 -2.92 -37.87 -6.03
C LEU A 576 -4.04 -38.19 -7.02
N ALA A 577 -5.18 -37.52 -6.92
CA ALA A 577 -6.39 -37.72 -7.73
C ALA A 577 -6.32 -37.03 -9.12
N THR A 578 -5.15 -37.09 -9.77
CA THR A 578 -4.94 -36.52 -11.11
C THR A 578 -5.55 -37.39 -12.22
N ASP A 579 -5.54 -38.71 -12.05
CA ASP A 579 -6.12 -39.68 -12.98
C ASP A 579 -7.48 -40.21 -12.51
N MET A 580 -8.25 -40.77 -13.45
CA MET A 580 -9.62 -41.21 -13.16
C MET A 580 -9.68 -42.44 -12.26
N THR A 581 -8.65 -43.29 -12.24
CA THR A 581 -8.64 -44.48 -11.38
C THR A 581 -8.48 -44.10 -9.92
N THR A 582 -7.58 -43.16 -9.62
CA THR A 582 -7.37 -42.64 -8.27
C THR A 582 -8.57 -41.85 -7.77
N LYS A 583 -9.26 -41.08 -8.66
CA LYS A 583 -10.50 -40.38 -8.31
C LYS A 583 -11.60 -41.34 -7.83
N VAL A 584 -11.81 -42.46 -8.52
CA VAL A 584 -12.80 -43.49 -8.10
C VAL A 584 -12.45 -44.06 -6.72
N ILE A 585 -11.15 -44.28 -6.44
CA ILE A 585 -10.70 -44.74 -5.13
C ILE A 585 -10.96 -43.69 -4.04
N VAL A 586 -10.72 -42.41 -4.32
CA VAL A 586 -11.01 -41.31 -3.38
C VAL A 586 -12.50 -41.22 -3.08
N ASP A 587 -13.35 -41.34 -4.10
CA ASP A 587 -14.81 -41.33 -3.94
C ASP A 587 -15.27 -42.53 -3.09
N GLU A 588 -14.78 -43.74 -3.39
CA GLU A 588 -15.08 -44.96 -2.61
C GLU A 588 -14.66 -44.81 -1.14
N CYS A 589 -13.44 -44.34 -0.88
CA CYS A 589 -12.94 -44.13 0.48
C CYS A 589 -13.70 -43.02 1.22
N SER A 590 -14.16 -41.98 0.51
CA SER A 590 -14.97 -40.92 1.10
C SER A 590 -16.34 -41.43 1.52
N SER A 591 -17.00 -42.27 0.69
CA SER A 591 -18.25 -42.94 1.05
C SER A 591 -18.08 -43.85 2.28
N LEU A 592 -16.99 -44.62 2.38
CA LEU A 592 -16.71 -45.43 3.57
C LEU A 592 -16.62 -44.59 4.84
N ILE A 593 -16.01 -43.40 4.76
CA ILE A 593 -15.88 -42.49 5.91
C ILE A 593 -17.22 -41.85 6.26
N GLU A 594 -18.05 -41.50 5.28
CA GLU A 594 -19.42 -41.02 5.51
C GLU A 594 -20.30 -42.07 6.19
N GLU A 595 -20.08 -43.35 5.88
CA GLU A 595 -20.72 -44.50 6.53
C GLU A 595 -20.12 -44.82 7.92
N GLY A 596 -19.07 -44.11 8.34
CA GLY A 596 -18.44 -44.23 9.66
C GLY A 596 -17.30 -45.25 9.74
N TYR A 597 -16.80 -45.75 8.61
CA TYR A 597 -15.69 -46.71 8.56
C TYR A 597 -14.34 -46.03 8.32
N LEU A 598 -13.50 -46.02 9.36
CA LEU A 598 -12.11 -45.58 9.28
C LEU A 598 -11.16 -46.77 9.08
N SER A 599 -9.95 -46.52 8.60
CA SER A 599 -8.92 -47.57 8.55
C SER A 599 -8.61 -48.13 9.95
N ASP A 600 -8.22 -49.40 10.06
CA ASP A 600 -8.12 -50.15 11.32
C ASP A 600 -7.48 -49.40 12.49
N TYR A 601 -6.32 -48.77 12.27
CA TYR A 601 -5.65 -48.00 13.32
C TYR A 601 -6.46 -46.78 13.77
N TRP A 602 -6.99 -46.03 12.82
CA TRP A 602 -7.72 -44.80 13.08
C TRP A 602 -9.10 -45.06 13.68
N GLN A 603 -9.73 -46.20 13.37
CA GLN A 603 -10.93 -46.65 14.05
C GLN A 603 -10.66 -46.90 15.55
N GLN A 604 -9.60 -47.64 15.87
CA GLN A 604 -9.21 -47.90 17.26
C GLN A 604 -8.83 -46.60 17.99
N TYR A 605 -8.19 -45.66 17.28
CA TYR A 605 -7.84 -44.36 17.83
C TYR A 605 -9.09 -43.52 18.12
N LEU A 606 -10.08 -43.50 17.22
CA LEU A 606 -11.35 -42.83 17.44
C LEU A 606 -12.11 -43.44 18.63
N ASP A 607 -12.21 -44.76 18.72
CA ASP A 607 -12.84 -45.46 19.84
C ASP A 607 -12.19 -45.09 21.19
N LEU A 608 -10.86 -44.93 21.21
CA LEU A 608 -10.13 -44.47 22.39
C LEU A 608 -10.48 -43.01 22.72
N LEU A 609 -10.54 -42.12 21.73
CA LEU A 609 -10.91 -40.72 21.95
C LEU A 609 -12.34 -40.58 22.49
N ILE A 610 -13.28 -41.37 21.97
CA ILE A 610 -14.67 -41.43 22.45
C ILE A 610 -14.71 -41.94 23.90
N LYS A 611 -13.99 -43.02 24.23
CA LYS A 611 -13.87 -43.52 25.61
C LYS A 611 -13.29 -42.51 26.58
N LEU A 612 -12.38 -41.66 26.11
CA LEU A 612 -11.78 -40.58 26.90
C LEU A 612 -12.66 -39.31 26.97
N GLY A 613 -13.81 -39.29 26.29
CA GLY A 613 -14.72 -38.14 26.23
C GLY A 613 -14.17 -36.95 25.44
N LEU A 614 -13.15 -37.17 24.61
CA LEU A 614 -12.47 -36.12 23.85
C LEU A 614 -13.17 -35.83 22.52
N VAL A 615 -13.98 -36.78 22.02
CA VAL A 615 -14.82 -36.65 20.82
C VAL A 615 -16.18 -37.28 21.15
N GLN A 616 -17.27 -36.76 20.57
CA GLN A 616 -18.64 -37.23 20.81
C GLN A 616 -19.11 -38.20 19.72
#